data_AF-A0A510UGS4-F1
#
_entry.id   AF-A0A510UGS4-F1
#
_cell.length_a   1.000
_cell.length_b   1.000
_cell.length_c   1.000
_cell.angle_alpha   90.00
_cell.angle_beta   90.00
_cell.angle_gamma   90.00
#
_symmetry.space_group_name_H-M   'P 1'
#
loop_
_entity.id
_entity.type
_entity.pdbx_description
1 polymer ?
#
loop_
_entity_poly.entity_id
_entity_poly.type
_entity_poly.pdbx_seq_one_letter_code
_entity_poly.pdbx_strand_id
1 'polypeptide(L)'
;MTVINEMIHVEVVYALPAEQVVFKLAVKAEQTVEEIIVQSGVLERYPEIDLKVNKVGVFSRNVKLDATIRDKDRIEIYRPLLADPKEIRRKRAEQAKKEAAKK
;
A
#
# COMPACT_ATOMS: atom_id res chain seq x y z
N MET A 1 -14.33 9.68 31.17
CA MET A 1 -13.73 9.84 29.83
C MET A 1 -14.79 9.45 28.82
N THR A 2 -15.26 10.41 28.03
CA THR A 2 -16.22 10.14 26.96
C THR A 2 -15.45 9.55 25.80
N VAL A 3 -15.60 8.25 25.55
CA VAL A 3 -15.13 7.64 24.31
C VAL A 3 -15.96 8.27 23.18
N ILE A 4 -15.29 8.98 22.27
CA ILE A 4 -15.97 9.59 21.13
C ILE A 4 -16.16 8.46 20.13
N ASN A 5 -17.29 7.76 20.26
CA ASN A 5 -17.63 6.61 19.42
C ASN A 5 -18.20 7.08 18.07
N GLU A 6 -17.53 8.06 17.46
CA GLU A 6 -17.90 8.63 16.17
C GLU A 6 -17.40 7.70 15.07
N MET A 7 -18.35 7.20 14.26
CA MET A 7 -18.06 6.36 13.12
C MET A 7 -17.88 7.24 11.88
N ILE A 8 -16.78 7.06 11.18
CA ILE A 8 -16.45 7.76 9.95
C ILE A 8 -16.39 6.78 8.77
N HIS A 9 -16.71 7.27 7.57
CA HIS A 9 -16.67 6.50 6.34
C HIS A 9 -15.39 6.81 5.59
N VAL A 10 -14.61 5.79 5.29
CA VAL A 10 -13.29 5.95 4.68
C VAL A 10 -13.13 4.99 3.51
N GLU A 11 -12.21 5.33 2.61
CA GLU A 11 -11.89 4.49 1.45
C GLU A 11 -10.43 4.05 1.52
N VAL A 12 -10.15 2.75 1.41
CA VAL A 12 -8.79 2.21 1.25
C VAL A 12 -8.62 1.81 -0.21
N VAL A 13 -7.58 2.34 -0.86
CA VAL A 13 -7.33 2.16 -2.29
C VAL A 13 -5.97 1.53 -2.53
N TYR A 14 -5.95 0.50 -3.36
CA TYR A 14 -4.74 -0.10 -3.89
C TYR A 14 -4.77 -0.04 -5.42
N ALA A 15 -3.81 0.69 -5.99
CA ALA A 15 -3.74 0.94 -7.44
C ALA A 15 -2.64 0.07 -8.07
N LEU A 16 -3.05 -1.05 -8.68
CA LEU A 16 -2.22 -1.88 -9.53
C LEU A 16 -2.26 -1.36 -10.99
N PRO A 17 -1.26 -1.67 -11.84
CA PRO A 17 -1.28 -1.28 -13.25
C PRO A 17 -2.48 -1.85 -14.03
N ALA A 18 -2.93 -3.03 -13.62
CA ALA A 18 -3.99 -3.78 -14.30
C ALA A 18 -5.37 -3.56 -13.67
N GLU A 19 -5.43 -3.12 -12.41
CA GLU A 19 -6.68 -3.02 -11.65
C GLU A 19 -6.56 -1.95 -10.56
N GLN A 20 -7.63 -1.21 -10.34
CA GLN A 20 -7.77 -0.33 -9.18
C GLN A 20 -8.85 -0.90 -8.27
N VAL A 21 -8.51 -1.16 -7.02
CA VAL A 21 -9.47 -1.65 -6.03
C VAL A 21 -9.69 -0.61 -4.94
N VAL A 22 -10.96 -0.43 -4.59
CA VAL A 22 -11.44 0.50 -3.56
C VAL A 22 -12.26 -0.27 -2.55
N PHE A 23 -11.83 -0.24 -1.28
CA PHE A 23 -12.54 -0.81 -0.15
C PHE A 23 -13.20 0.32 0.64
N LYS A 24 -14.52 0.26 0.81
CA LYS A 24 -15.28 1.25 1.59
C LYS A 24 -15.67 0.63 2.91
N LEU A 25 -15.36 1.31 4.01
CA LEU A 25 -15.65 0.82 5.35
C LEU A 25 -15.99 1.96 6.30
N ALA A 26 -16.82 1.63 7.29
CA ALA A 26 -17.11 2.50 8.43
C ALA A 26 -16.21 2.08 9.59
N VAL A 27 -15.44 3.03 10.12
CA VAL A 27 -14.41 2.84 11.14
C VAL A 27 -14.59 3.87 12.25
N LYS A 28 -14.02 3.62 13.43
CA LYS A 28 -14.05 4.62 14.50
C LYS A 28 -13.07 5.75 14.17
N ALA A 29 -13.42 6.99 14.46
CA ALA A 29 -12.57 8.16 14.23
C ALA A 29 -11.21 8.09 14.95
N GLU A 30 -11.15 7.34 16.06
CA GLU A 30 -9.94 7.12 16.85
C GLU A 30 -8.99 6.08 16.23
N GLN A 31 -9.44 5.32 15.23
CA GLN A 31 -8.60 4.30 14.58
C GLN A 31 -7.50 4.94 13.76
N THR A 32 -6.35 4.28 13.79
CA THR A 32 -5.18 4.63 13.01
C THR A 32 -5.28 4.12 11.58
N VAL A 33 -4.48 4.72 10.68
CA VAL A 33 -4.38 4.27 9.29
C VAL A 33 -4.05 2.77 9.20
N GLU A 34 -3.16 2.26 10.04
CA GLU A 34 -2.81 0.83 10.08
C GLU A 34 -4.02 -0.05 10.41
N GLU A 35 -4.74 0.27 11.48
CA GLU A 35 -5.91 -0.49 11.91
C GLU A 35 -7.00 -0.48 10.83
N ILE A 36 -7.19 0.64 10.15
CA ILE A 36 -8.16 0.79 9.07
C ILE A 36 -7.76 -0.06 7.86
N ILE A 37 -6.47 -0.09 7.50
CA ILE A 37 -5.95 -0.93 6.41
C ILE A 37 -6.16 -2.42 6.76
N VAL A 38 -5.82 -2.84 7.98
CA VAL A 38 -6.03 -4.23 8.43
C VAL A 38 -7.51 -4.58 8.37
N GLN A 39 -8.38 -3.72 8.92
CA GLN A 39 -9.83 -3.93 8.95
C GLN A 39 -10.47 -3.94 7.55
N SER A 40 -9.87 -3.27 6.57
CA SER A 40 -10.37 -3.26 5.18
C SER A 40 -10.24 -4.61 4.48
N GLY A 41 -9.42 -5.55 5.01
CA GLY A 41 -9.15 -6.83 4.36
C GLY A 41 -8.24 -6.73 3.14
N VAL A 42 -7.69 -5.54 2.82
CA VAL A 42 -6.81 -5.36 1.65
C VAL A 42 -5.54 -6.21 1.76
N LEU A 43 -5.00 -6.40 2.98
CA LEU A 43 -3.81 -7.22 3.22
C LEU A 43 -4.09 -8.72 3.00
N GLU A 44 -5.32 -9.18 3.25
CA GLU A 44 -5.72 -10.56 2.99
C GLU A 44 -5.92 -10.81 1.49
N ARG A 45 -6.47 -9.81 0.78
CA ARG A 45 -6.66 -9.89 -0.68
C ARG A 45 -5.36 -9.73 -1.46
N TYR A 46 -4.41 -8.95 -0.94
CA TYR A 46 -3.13 -8.63 -1.57
C TYR A 46 -1.97 -8.90 -0.59
N PRO A 47 -1.54 -10.16 -0.46
CA PRO A 47 -0.47 -10.55 0.46
C PRO A 47 0.90 -9.98 0.07
N GLU A 48 1.05 -9.40 -1.12
CA GLU A 48 2.24 -8.68 -1.56
C GLU A 48 2.42 -7.30 -0.91
N ILE A 49 1.39 -6.77 -0.23
CA ILE A 49 1.47 -5.48 0.47
C ILE A 49 2.25 -5.68 1.77
N ASP A 50 3.38 -4.98 1.89
CA ASP A 50 4.13 -4.86 3.14
C ASP A 50 4.09 -3.41 3.62
N LEU A 51 3.32 -3.11 4.67
CA LEU A 51 3.18 -1.76 5.22
C LEU A 51 4.50 -1.16 5.75
N LYS A 52 5.55 -1.96 5.95
CA LYS A 52 6.89 -1.44 6.29
C LYS A 52 7.63 -0.87 5.08
N VAL A 53 7.28 -1.31 3.88
CA VAL A 53 7.94 -0.95 2.62
C VAL A 53 7.05 -0.04 1.77
N ASN A 54 5.76 -0.35 1.71
CA ASN A 54 4.74 0.41 1.00
C ASN A 54 4.55 1.77 1.67
N LYS A 55 4.61 2.83 0.87
CA LYS A 55 4.22 4.16 1.34
C LYS A 55 2.69 4.25 1.37
N VAL A 56 2.16 4.82 2.43
CA VAL A 56 0.74 5.13 2.54
C VAL A 56 0.56 6.64 2.42
N GLY A 57 -0.50 7.05 1.72
CA GLY A 57 -0.90 8.44 1.61
C GLY A 57 -2.38 8.67 1.84
N VAL A 58 -2.74 9.90 2.15
CA VAL A 58 -4.11 10.40 2.21
C VAL A 58 -4.16 11.72 1.43
N PHE A 59 -5.07 11.84 0.46
CA PHE A 59 -5.17 13.00 -0.44
C PHE A 59 -3.82 13.44 -1.04
N SER A 60 -3.10 12.50 -1.68
CA SER A 60 -1.79 12.74 -2.30
C SER A 60 -0.68 13.19 -1.33
N ARG A 61 -0.86 13.03 -0.02
CA ARG A 61 0.15 13.33 1.00
C ARG A 61 0.56 12.07 1.73
N ASN A 62 1.86 11.86 1.91
CA ASN A 62 2.34 10.76 2.74
C ASN A 62 1.87 10.90 4.18
N VAL A 63 1.35 9.82 4.75
CA VAL A 63 0.93 9.74 6.15
C VAL A 63 1.67 8.62 6.85
N LYS A 64 1.79 8.73 8.16
CA LYS A 64 2.27 7.63 8.99
C LYS A 64 1.13 6.67 9.28
N LEU A 65 1.50 5.43 9.59
CA LEU A 65 0.57 4.36 9.95
C LEU A 65 -0.17 4.61 11.27
N ASP A 66 0.44 5.37 12.18
CA ASP A 66 -0.10 5.77 13.49
C ASP A 66 -0.99 7.02 13.45
N ALA A 67 -1.17 7.64 12.28
CA ALA A 67 -2.03 8.81 12.14
C ALA A 67 -3.51 8.42 12.17
N THR A 68 -4.35 9.29 12.72
CA THR A 68 -5.82 9.22 12.58
C THR A 68 -6.27 9.96 11.32
N ILE A 69 -7.47 9.62 10.82
CA ILE A 69 -8.03 10.20 9.59
C ILE A 69 -9.45 10.73 9.82
N ARG A 70 -9.98 11.46 8.84
CA ARG A 70 -11.29 12.12 8.90
C ARG A 70 -12.32 11.38 8.05
N ASP A 71 -13.59 11.72 8.28
CA ASP A 71 -14.68 11.27 7.44
C ASP A 71 -14.44 11.64 5.97
N LYS A 72 -14.66 10.66 5.09
CA LYS A 72 -14.45 10.69 3.63
C LYS A 72 -13.00 10.79 3.19
N ASP A 73 -12.04 10.59 4.10
CA ASP A 73 -10.65 10.44 3.71
C ASP A 73 -10.45 9.16 2.89
N ARG A 74 -9.53 9.25 1.93
CA ARG A 74 -9.08 8.14 1.11
C ARG A 74 -7.63 7.81 1.43
N ILE A 75 -7.42 6.61 1.95
CA ILE A 75 -6.11 6.00 2.18
C ILE A 75 -5.65 5.34 0.88
N GLU A 76 -4.46 5.71 0.40
CA GLU A 76 -3.84 5.23 -0.81
C GLU A 76 -2.59 4.42 -0.46
N ILE A 77 -2.55 3.14 -0.81
CA ILE A 77 -1.38 2.28 -0.62
C ILE A 77 -0.56 2.29 -1.91
N TYR A 78 0.61 2.94 -1.87
CA TYR A 78 1.52 3.03 -3.02
C TYR A 78 2.39 1.79 -3.14
N ARG A 79 2.73 1.43 -4.37
CA ARG A 79 3.65 0.31 -4.65
C ARG A 79 5.09 0.73 -4.41
N PRO A 80 5.95 -0.17 -3.87
CA PRO A 80 7.37 0.08 -3.86
C PRO A 80 7.88 0.18 -5.29
N LEU A 81 8.88 1.04 -5.52
CA LEU A 81 9.56 1.12 -6.80
C LEU A 81 10.31 -0.22 -7.00
N LEU A 82 9.97 -0.93 -8.06
CA LEU A 82 10.66 -2.16 -8.46
C LEU A 82 12.04 -1.79 -9.04
N ALA A 83 12.99 -1.50 -8.16
CA ALA A 83 14.40 -1.42 -8.52
C ALA A 83 15.23 -1.79 -7.31
N ASP A 84 15.54 -3.08 -7.17
CA ASP A 84 16.79 -3.48 -6.54
C ASP A 84 17.87 -3.44 -7.63
N PRO A 85 18.76 -2.43 -7.67
CA PRO A 85 19.72 -2.23 -8.76
C PRO A 85 20.69 -3.41 -8.93
N LYS A 86 20.88 -4.23 -7.88
CA LYS A 86 21.74 -5.41 -7.91
C LYS A 86 21.16 -6.56 -8.73
N GLU A 87 19.86 -6.80 -8.62
CA GLU A 87 19.17 -7.90 -9.31
C GLU A 87 19.12 -7.67 -10.83
N ILE A 88 18.83 -6.42 -11.25
CA ILE A 88 18.79 -6.03 -12.67
C ILE A 88 20.20 -6.15 -13.30
N ARG A 89 21.24 -5.73 -12.56
CA ARG A 89 22.63 -5.83 -13.06
C ARG A 89 23.08 -7.27 -13.20
N ARG A 90 22.68 -8.16 -12.28
CA ARG A 90 22.97 -9.60 -12.35
C ARG A 90 22.29 -10.26 -13.55
N LYS A 91 20.99 -10.02 -13.75
CA LYS A 91 20.24 -10.61 -14.88
C LYS A 91 20.77 -10.17 -16.24
N ARG A 92 21.19 -8.89 -16.40
CA ARG A 92 21.82 -8.40 -17.65
C ARG A 92 23.18 -9.04 -17.93
N ALA A 93 24.03 -9.20 -16.91
CA ALA A 93 25.32 -9.86 -17.06
C ALA A 93 25.18 -11.34 -17.42
N GLU A 94 24.15 -12.02 -16.92
CA GLU A 94 23.89 -13.42 -17.21
C GLU A 94 23.32 -13.65 -18.62
N GLN A 95 22.47 -12.75 -19.12
CA GLN A 95 21.99 -12.79 -20.51
C GLN A 95 23.13 -12.57 -21.52
N ALA A 96 24.01 -11.58 -21.29
CA ALA A 96 25.15 -11.32 -22.16
C ALA A 96 26.12 -12.53 -22.28
N LYS A 97 26.30 -13.30 -21.19
CA LYS A 97 27.11 -14.53 -21.22
C LYS A 97 26.44 -15.67 -21.98
N LYS A 98 25.12 -15.81 -21.92
CA LYS A 98 24.38 -16.85 -22.66
C LYS A 98 24.33 -16.57 -24.16
N GLU A 99 24.28 -15.31 -24.57
CA GLU A 99 24.33 -14.94 -26.00
C GLU A 99 25.72 -15.13 -26.61
N ALA A 100 26.79 -14.87 -25.85
CA ALA A 100 28.16 -15.11 -26.30
C ALA A 100 28.52 -16.60 -26.41
N ALA A 101 27.87 -17.48 -25.65
CA ALA A 101 28.09 -18.93 -25.68
C ALA A 101 27.27 -19.68 -26.75
N LYS A 102 26.37 -18.98 -27.46
CA LYS A 102 25.47 -19.55 -28.47
C LYS A 102 25.85 -19.15 -29.91
N LYS A 103 26.97 -18.44 -30.07
CA LYS A 103 27.57 -18.02 -31.35
C LYS A 103 28.89 -18.75 -31.52
#